data_AF-A0A645AP50-F1
#
_entry.id   AF-A0A645AP50-F1
#
_cell.length_a   1.000
_cell.length_b   1.000
_cell.length_c   1.000
_cell.angle_alpha   90.00
_cell.angle_beta   90.00
_cell.angle_gamma   90.00
#
_symmetry.space_group_name_H-M   'P 1'
#
loop_
_entity.id
_entity.type
_entity.pdbx_description
1 polymer ?
#
loop_
_entity_poly.entity_id
_entity_poly.type
_entity_poly.pdbx_seq_one_letter_code
_entity_poly.pdbx_strand_id
1 'polypeptide(L)'
;MFSTLNNYILEGMPCDRVQKLIQAEEHIVRWINTSCVHRGNFERANADINLFYKLRFLYLKGFVASANEGYKFFETNNEDDYIYNIEKA
;
A
#
# COMPACT_ATOMS: atom_id res chain seq x y z
N MET A 1 8.38 -9.51 -4.81
CA MET A 1 8.28 -8.18 -4.17
C MET A 1 6.92 -7.97 -3.51
N PHE A 2 5.81 -7.93 -4.27
CA PHE A 2 4.49 -7.67 -3.71
C PHE A 2 4.09 -8.64 -2.59
N SER A 3 4.34 -9.95 -2.73
CA SER A 3 4.05 -10.94 -1.68
C SER A 3 4.77 -10.65 -0.36
N THR A 4 6.05 -10.25 -0.42
CA THR A 4 6.82 -9.84 0.76
C THR A 4 6.23 -8.60 1.41
N LEU A 5 5.90 -7.58 0.60
CA LEU A 5 5.21 -6.39 1.10
C LEU A 5 3.89 -6.77 1.76
N ASN A 6 3.06 -7.56 1.09
CA ASN A 6 1.76 -7.99 1.57
C ASN A 6 1.82 -8.77 2.88
N ASN A 7 2.84 -9.60 3.07
CA ASN A 7 2.94 -10.45 4.25
C ASN A 7 3.56 -9.74 5.47
N TYR A 8 4.34 -8.67 5.27
CA TYR A 8 5.15 -8.10 6.35
C TYR A 8 5.00 -6.59 6.54
N ILE A 9 4.52 -5.86 5.54
CA ILE A 9 4.54 -4.39 5.51
C ILE A 9 3.14 -3.80 5.25
N LEU A 10 2.33 -4.45 4.42
CA LEU A 10 0.96 -3.99 4.13
C LEU A 10 0.01 -4.36 5.29
N GLU A 11 -1.21 -3.81 5.22
CA GLU A 11 -2.09 -3.77 6.38
C GLU A 11 -2.92 -5.02 6.58
N GLY A 12 -3.23 -5.26 7.86
CA GLY A 12 -4.09 -6.35 8.27
C GLY A 12 -3.37 -7.69 8.25
N MET A 13 -3.98 -8.67 8.90
CA MET A 13 -3.62 -10.05 8.71
C MET A 13 -4.08 -10.51 7.32
N PRO A 14 -3.49 -11.58 6.75
CA PRO A 14 -3.96 -12.14 5.48
C PRO A 14 -5.47 -12.46 5.44
N CYS A 15 -6.07 -12.76 6.61
CA CYS A 15 -7.51 -13.01 6.74
C CYS A 15 -8.38 -11.75 6.66
N ASP A 16 -7.82 -10.56 6.93
CA ASP A 16 -8.54 -9.28 6.88
C ASP A 16 -8.81 -8.84 5.43
N ARG A 17 -8.06 -9.40 4.47
CA ARG A 17 -8.23 -9.18 3.02
C ARG A 17 -8.29 -7.68 2.66
N VAL A 18 -7.46 -6.89 3.34
CA VAL A 18 -7.39 -5.44 3.13
C VAL A 18 -6.93 -5.12 1.72
N GLN A 19 -5.94 -5.83 1.20
CA GLN A 19 -5.45 -5.62 -0.17
C GLN A 19 -6.23 -6.48 -1.15
N LYS A 20 -6.80 -5.82 -2.18
CA LYS A 20 -7.40 -6.48 -3.33
C LYS A 20 -6.55 -6.21 -4.57
N LEU A 21 -5.95 -7.27 -5.11
CA LEU A 21 -5.21 -7.21 -6.37
C LEU A 21 -6.14 -6.85 -7.53
N ILE A 22 -5.70 -5.88 -8.34
CA ILE A 22 -6.34 -5.47 -9.60
C ILE A 22 -5.56 -6.07 -10.78
N GLN A 23 -4.23 -6.07 -10.69
CA GLN A 23 -3.34 -6.57 -11.72
C GLN A 23 -2.09 -7.15 -11.08
N ALA A 24 -1.62 -8.29 -11.60
CA ALA A 24 -0.37 -8.91 -11.19
C ALA A 24 0.27 -9.61 -12.40
N GLU A 25 1.15 -8.89 -13.08
CA GLU A 25 1.89 -9.34 -14.27
C GLU A 25 3.41 -9.21 -14.01
N GLU A 26 4.23 -9.59 -14.99
CA GLU A 26 5.69 -9.71 -14.83
C GLU A 26 6.36 -8.41 -14.34
N HIS A 27 5.90 -7.25 -14.80
CA HIS A 27 6.54 -5.96 -14.53
C HIS A 27 5.62 -4.96 -13.83
N ILE A 28 4.42 -5.39 -13.44
CA ILE A 28 3.43 -4.52 -12.82
C ILE A 28 2.56 -5.26 -11.82
N VAL A 29 2.39 -4.65 -10.65
CA VAL A 29 1.42 -5.07 -9.66
C VAL A 29 0.59 -3.87 -9.22
N ARG A 30 -0.74 -4.02 -9.23
CA ARG A 30 -1.70 -3.01 -8.82
C ARG A 30 -2.66 -3.56 -7.80
N TRP A 31 -2.96 -2.78 -6.77
CA TRP A 31 -3.96 -3.14 -5.76
C TRP A 31 -4.65 -1.90 -5.20
N ILE A 32 -5.81 -2.14 -4.59
CA ILE A 32 -6.52 -1.17 -3.75
C ILE A 32 -6.57 -1.70 -2.32
N ASN A 33 -6.71 -0.79 -1.36
CA ASN A 33 -7.06 -1.14 0.01
C ASN A 33 -8.58 -1.04 0.15
N THR A 34 -9.25 -2.15 0.49
CA THR A 34 -10.72 -2.24 0.63
C THR A 34 -11.22 -1.68 1.97
N SER A 35 -10.32 -1.55 2.95
CA SER A 35 -10.63 -1.05 4.29
C SER A 35 -9.37 -0.50 4.96
N CYS A 36 -9.54 0.16 6.11
CA CYS A 36 -8.44 0.59 6.98
C CYS A 36 -8.71 0.08 8.40
N VAL A 37 -7.83 -0.79 8.89
CA VAL A 37 -7.94 -1.37 10.25
C VAL A 37 -7.45 -0.41 11.35
N HIS A 38 -6.70 0.63 10.97
CA HIS A 38 -6.05 1.56 11.90
C HIS A 38 -6.93 2.72 12.33
N ARG A 39 -7.93 3.11 11.52
CA ARG A 39 -8.73 4.32 11.71
C ARG A 39 -9.35 4.41 13.10
N GLY A 40 -10.02 3.34 13.55
CA GLY A 40 -10.67 3.31 14.86
C GLY A 40 -9.70 3.52 16.02
N ASN A 41 -8.47 3.01 15.92
CA ASN A 41 -7.46 3.20 16.96
C ASN A 41 -6.94 4.65 17.00
N PHE A 42 -6.74 5.26 15.83
CA PHE A 42 -6.29 6.65 15.73
C PHE A 42 -7.36 7.63 16.21
N GLU A 43 -8.61 7.42 15.83
CA GLU A 43 -9.75 8.24 16.29
C GLU A 43 -9.90 8.17 17.82
N ARG A 44 -9.78 6.97 18.42
CA ARG A 44 -9.81 6.80 19.88
C ARG A 44 -8.65 7.52 20.59
N ALA A 45 -7.50 7.64 19.94
CA ALA A 45 -6.34 8.35 20.46
C ALA A 45 -6.35 9.86 20.13
N ASN A 46 -7.40 10.36 19.46
CA ASN A 46 -7.46 11.72 18.93
C ASN A 46 -6.24 12.08 18.06
N ALA A 47 -5.75 11.10 17.28
CA ALA A 47 -4.58 11.21 16.42
C ALA A 47 -5.00 11.35 14.95
N ASP A 48 -4.20 12.09 14.17
CA ASP A 48 -4.44 12.28 12.74
C ASP A 48 -4.02 11.03 11.94
N ILE A 49 -5.01 10.27 11.47
CA ILE A 49 -4.80 9.10 10.62
C ILE A 49 -4.13 9.44 9.28
N ASN A 50 -4.27 10.68 8.79
CA ASN A 50 -3.65 11.09 7.53
C ASN A 50 -2.13 11.15 7.63
N LEU A 51 -1.59 11.45 8.82
CA LEU A 51 -0.15 11.37 9.06
C LEU A 51 0.37 9.95 8.86
N PHE A 52 -0.35 8.96 9.39
CA PHE A 52 0.00 7.55 9.20
C PHE A 52 -0.03 7.15 7.71
N TYR A 53 -1.05 7.56 6.96
CA TYR A 53 -1.12 7.27 5.53
C TYR A 53 0.06 7.88 4.76
N LYS A 54 0.43 9.13 5.05
CA LYS A 54 1.58 9.80 4.43
C LYS A 54 2.91 9.11 4.74
N LEU A 55 3.14 8.79 6.02
CA LEU A 55 4.36 8.09 6.45
C LEU A 55 4.48 6.72 5.80
N ARG A 56 3.38 5.96 5.74
CA ARG A 56 3.33 4.66 5.09
C ARG A 56 3.61 4.75 3.59
N PHE A 57 3.03 5.73 2.90
CA PHE A 57 3.31 5.96 1.48
C PHE A 57 4.80 6.23 1.25
N LEU A 58 5.42 7.12 2.04
CA LEU A 58 6.85 7.42 1.95
C LEU A 58 7.72 6.19 2.25
N TYR A 59 7.35 5.41 3.26
CA TYR A 59 8.03 4.17 3.61
C TYR A 59 8.00 3.16 2.46
N LEU A 60 6.83 2.90 1.89
CA LEU A 60 6.66 1.99 0.75
C LEU A 60 7.45 2.47 -0.48
N LYS A 61 7.38 3.78 -0.77
CA LYS A 61 8.11 4.39 -1.88
C LYS A 61 9.63 4.19 -1.74
N GLY A 62 10.16 4.51 -0.57
CA GLY A 62 11.59 4.32 -0.27
C GLY A 62 11.98 2.85 -0.31
N PHE A 63 11.20 1.98 0.35
CA PHE A 63 11.46 0.54 0.39
C PHE A 63 11.52 -0.08 -1.01
N VAL A 64 10.54 0.20 -1.87
CA VAL A 64 10.52 -0.37 -3.23
C VAL A 64 11.71 0.09 -4.05
N ALA A 65 12.02 1.40 -4.02
CA ALA A 65 13.16 1.96 -4.75
C ALA A 65 14.51 1.41 -4.26
N SER A 66 14.64 1.16 -2.95
CA SER A 66 15.88 0.62 -2.36
C SER A 66 16.01 -0.90 -2.49
N ALA A 67 14.91 -1.65 -2.44
CA ALA A 67 14.92 -3.11 -2.51
C ALA A 67 15.01 -3.64 -3.95
N ASN A 68 14.65 -2.83 -4.96
CA ASN A 68 14.70 -3.21 -6.36
C ASN A 68 14.85 -1.97 -7.24
N GLU A 69 16.09 -1.64 -7.60
CA GLU A 69 16.47 -0.41 -8.33
C GLU A 69 15.76 -0.24 -9.69
N GLY A 70 15.20 -1.32 -10.26
CA GLY A 70 14.44 -1.28 -11.51
C GLY A 70 12.95 -1.01 -11.35
N TYR A 71 12.44 -0.74 -10.15
CA TYR A 71 11.01 -0.60 -9.89
C TYR A 71 10.67 0.65 -9.09
N LYS A 72 9.51 1.24 -9.38
CA LYS A 72 8.96 2.42 -8.70
C LYS A 72 7.65 2.08 -8.02
N PHE A 73 7.38 2.77 -6.92
CA PHE A 73 6.07 2.74 -6.25
C PHE A 73 5.40 4.11 -6.33
N PHE A 74 4.12 4.11 -6.72
CA PHE A 74 3.32 5.33 -6.86
C PHE A 74 1.83 5.02 -6.73
N GLU A 75 1.04 6.06 -6.50
CA GLU A 75 -0.41 6.00 -6.47
C GLU A 75 -1.01 6.64 -7.73
N THR A 76 -2.10 6.05 -8.21
CA THR A 76 -2.95 6.64 -9.25
C THR A 76 -4.35 6.76 -8.70
N ASN A 77 -4.95 7.94 -8.87
CA ASN A 77 -6.31 8.20 -8.40
C ASN A 77 -7.31 7.73 -9.46
N ASN A 78 -8.28 6.91 -9.05
CA ASN A 78 -9.51 6.66 -9.80
C ASN A 78 -10.66 7.30 -9.03
N GLU A 79 -11.75 7.68 -9.69
CA GLU A 79 -12.86 8.49 -9.14
C GLU A 79 -13.32 8.08 -7.74
N ASP A 80 -13.20 6.78 -7.38
CA ASP A 80 -13.59 6.22 -6.09
C ASP A 80 -12.43 5.64 -5.24
N ASP A 81 -11.23 5.42 -5.81
CA ASP A 81 -10.18 4.60 -5.18
C ASP A 81 -8.74 5.10 -5.44
N TYR A 82 -7.90 5.00 -4.41
CA TYR A 82 -6.44 5.09 -4.55
C TYR A 82 -5.88 3.73 -4.97
N ILE A 83 -5.38 3.65 -6.21
CA ILE A 83 -4.70 2.47 -6.72
C ILE A 83 -3.20 2.60 -6.43
N TYR A 84 -2.66 1.63 -5.72
CA TYR A 84 -1.22 1.51 -5.47
C TYR A 84 -0.57 0.69 -6.58
N ASN A 85 0.56 1.16 -7.07
CA ASN A 85 1.29 0.58 -8.20
C ASN A 85 2.72 0.27 -7.78
N ILE A 86 3.21 -0.91 -8.17
CA ILE A 86 4.63 -1.20 -8.31
C ILE A 86 4.85 -1.55 -9.77
N GLU A 87 5.70 -0.79 -10.45
CA GLU A 87 5.95 -0.96 -11.89
C GLU A 87 7.45 -0.84 -12.17
N LYS A 88 7.93 -1.53 -13.21
CA LYS A 88 9.28 -1.33 -13.72
C LYS A 88 9.47 0.13 -14.13
N ALA A 89 10.56 0.74 -13.68
CA ALA A 89 10.89 2.14 -13.93
C ALA A 89 11.33 2.39 -15.38
#